data_AF-A0A0N0PFW8-F1
#
_entry.id   AF-A0A0N0PFW8-F1
#
_cell.length_a   1.000
_cell.length_b   1.000
_cell.length_c   1.000
_cell.angle_alpha   90.00
_cell.angle_beta   90.00
_cell.angle_gamma   90.00
#
_symmetry.space_group_name_H-M   'P 1'
#
loop_
_entity.id
_entity.type
_entity.pdbx_description
1 polymer ?
#
loop_
_entity_poly.entity_id
_entity_poly.type
_entity_poly.pdbx_seq_one_letter_code
_entity_poly.pdbx_strand_id
1 'polypeptide(L)'
;LPSFVSPVVVTELWLSGACPLVRGVSAPAWDERGVWLDADVRYDGGAHISILTQINLMKLKEKNVTLEDQLMETSEKVEETDVNCPSTTGAEKQLRVSMQFL
;
A
#
# COMPACT_ATOMS: atom_id res chain seq x y z
N LEU A 1 -4.17 -5.31 -7.62
CA LEU A 1 -5.21 -4.28 -7.51
C LEU A 1 -6.58 -4.93 -7.65
N PRO A 2 -7.61 -4.50 -6.92
CA PRO A 2 -8.94 -5.09 -7.05
C PRO A 2 -9.46 -4.95 -8.50
N SER A 3 -10.22 -5.94 -8.99
CA SER A 3 -10.61 -6.02 -10.42
C SER A 3 -11.55 -4.91 -10.93
N PHE A 4 -12.13 -4.14 -10.02
CA PHE A 4 -12.93 -2.94 -10.32
C PHE A 4 -12.10 -1.65 -10.29
N VAL A 5 -10.79 -1.74 -10.06
CA VAL A 5 -9.89 -0.58 -9.98
C VAL A 5 -8.85 -0.68 -11.09
N SER A 6 -8.76 0.35 -11.90
CA SER A 6 -7.71 0.48 -12.92
C SER A 6 -6.33 0.69 -12.27
N PRO A 7 -5.23 0.51 -13.04
CA PRO A 7 -3.89 0.80 -12.56
C PRO A 7 -3.80 2.19 -11.94
N VAL A 8 -3.20 2.25 -10.76
CA VAL A 8 -3.04 3.47 -9.98
C VAL A 8 -1.89 4.27 -10.58
N VAL A 9 -2.14 5.54 -10.89
CA VAL A 9 -1.13 6.46 -11.43
C VAL A 9 -0.85 7.55 -10.40
N VAL A 10 0.42 7.69 -10.04
CA VAL A 10 0.86 8.84 -9.25
C VAL A 10 0.99 10.03 -10.20
N THR A 11 0.15 11.04 -10.04
CA THR A 11 0.17 12.22 -10.90
C THR A 11 1.15 13.26 -10.36
N GLU A 12 1.28 13.36 -9.04
CA GLU A 12 2.14 14.32 -8.40
C GLU A 12 2.72 13.76 -7.11
N LEU A 13 3.98 14.13 -6.84
CA LEU A 13 4.67 13.81 -5.61
C LEU A 13 5.52 15.02 -5.20
N TRP A 14 5.21 15.60 -4.04
CA TRP A 14 5.95 16.74 -3.48
C TRP A 14 6.42 16.39 -2.08
N LEU A 15 7.71 16.60 -1.83
CA LEU A 15 8.32 16.51 -0.51
C LEU A 15 8.58 17.94 -0.03
N SER A 16 8.12 18.30 1.17
CA SER A 16 8.22 19.65 1.72
C SER A 16 8.76 19.67 3.15
N GLY A 17 9.46 20.75 3.52
CA GLY A 17 9.83 21.02 4.91
C GLY A 17 11.08 20.32 5.45
N ALA A 18 11.63 19.30 4.78
CA ALA A 18 12.89 18.68 5.18
C ALA A 18 13.66 18.07 3.99
N CYS A 19 14.96 17.85 4.19
CA CYS A 19 15.79 17.04 3.31
C CYS A 19 15.86 15.60 3.86
N PRO A 20 15.71 14.54 3.03
CA PRO A 20 15.90 13.17 3.49
C PRO A 20 17.32 12.96 4.02
N LEU A 21 17.42 12.27 5.15
CA LEU A 21 18.68 11.99 5.85
C LEU A 21 18.99 10.50 5.78
N VAL A 22 20.17 10.16 5.27
CA VAL A 22 20.70 8.80 5.33
C VAL A 22 21.22 8.54 6.75
N ARG A 23 20.65 7.54 7.43
CA ARG A 23 21.01 7.13 8.80
C ARG A 23 22.13 6.10 8.81
N GLY A 24 22.18 5.26 7.80
CA GLY A 24 23.19 4.21 7.68
C GLY A 24 23.15 3.56 6.31
N VAL A 25 24.26 2.94 5.94
CA VAL A 25 24.41 2.22 4.68
C VAL A 25 25.04 0.86 5.00
N SER A 26 24.45 -0.22 4.48
CA SER A 26 25.00 -1.56 4.66
C SER A 26 26.18 -1.79 3.73
N ALA A 27 26.92 -2.87 3.98
CA ALA A 27 27.87 -3.36 2.99
C ALA A 27 27.15 -3.63 1.66
N PRO A 28 27.73 -3.22 0.53
CA PRO A 28 27.16 -3.48 -0.79
C PRO A 28 27.19 -4.98 -1.09
N ALA A 29 26.13 -5.48 -1.73
CA ALA A 29 26.07 -6.84 -2.25
C ALA A 29 26.32 -6.81 -3.77
N TRP A 30 26.94 -7.84 -4.32
CA TRP A 30 27.17 -7.97 -5.75
C TRP A 30 26.56 -9.27 -6.26
N ASP A 31 25.84 -9.21 -7.38
CA ASP A 31 25.34 -10.36 -8.12
C ASP A 31 25.57 -10.20 -9.63
N GLU A 32 25.06 -11.15 -10.43
CA GLU A 32 25.16 -11.11 -11.90
C GLU A 32 24.47 -9.89 -12.54
N ARG A 33 23.61 -9.18 -11.79
CA ARG A 33 22.90 -7.99 -12.25
C ARG A 33 23.62 -6.70 -11.85
N GLY A 34 24.52 -6.73 -10.87
CA GLY A 34 25.40 -5.62 -10.50
C GLY A 34 25.54 -5.42 -9.00
N VAL A 35 25.90 -4.18 -8.60
CA VAL A 35 26.01 -3.79 -7.18
C VAL A 35 24.66 -3.35 -6.64
N TRP A 36 24.31 -3.87 -5.47
CA TRP A 36 23.17 -3.47 -4.65
C TRP A 36 23.66 -2.73 -3.41
N LEU A 37 23.06 -1.57 -3.15
CA LEU A 37 23.27 -0.81 -1.92
C LEU A 37 21.98 -0.74 -1.12
N ASP A 38 22.03 -1.09 0.16
CA ASP A 38 20.92 -0.89 1.09
C ASP A 38 21.25 0.27 2.03
N ALA A 39 20.37 1.26 2.07
CA ALA A 39 20.54 2.46 2.87
C ALA A 39 19.27 2.74 3.66
N ASP A 40 19.44 3.07 4.94
CA ASP A 40 18.36 3.56 5.78
C ASP A 40 18.21 5.07 5.58
N VAL A 41 17.06 5.48 5.07
CA VAL A 41 16.76 6.89 4.77
C VAL A 41 15.56 7.33 5.60
N ARG A 42 15.78 8.32 6.46
CA ARG A 42 14.74 8.96 7.24
C ARG A 42 14.34 10.29 6.61
N TYR A 43 13.06 10.46 6.36
CA TYR A 43 12.47 11.71 5.93
C TYR A 43 11.54 12.25 7.03
N ASP A 44 11.77 13.48 7.48
CA ASP A 44 11.01 14.12 8.56
C ASP A 44 10.32 15.41 8.07
N GLY A 45 9.79 15.34 6.85
CA GLY A 45 9.06 16.43 6.21
C GLY A 45 7.64 16.03 5.82
N GLY A 46 6.90 16.98 5.26
CA GLY A 46 5.61 16.73 4.64
C GLY A 46 5.76 15.99 3.32
N ALA A 47 4.88 15.05 3.04
CA ALA A 47 4.78 14.39 1.74
C ALA A 47 3.36 14.56 1.21
N HIS A 48 3.23 15.16 0.03
CA HIS A 48 1.98 15.26 -0.71
C HIS A 48 2.05 14.34 -1.91
N ILE A 49 1.09 13.41 -2.00
CA ILE A 49 1.02 12.44 -3.09
C ILE A 49 -0.38 12.51 -3.68
N SER A 50 -0.46 12.92 -4.94
CA SER A 50 -1.70 12.92 -5.72
C SER A 50 -1.78 11.61 -6.48
N ILE A 51 -2.84 10.85 -6.22
CA ILE A 51 -3.06 9.54 -6.83
C ILE A 51 -4.33 9.59 -7.67
N LEU A 52 -4.19 9.30 -8.96
CA LEU A 52 -5.31 9.13 -9.87
C LEU A 52 -5.57 7.64 -10.10
N THR A 53 -6.82 7.24 -9.94
CA THR A 53 -7.28 5.90 -10.29
C THR A 53 -8.69 5.96 -10.84
N GLN A 54 -9.06 4.97 -11.67
CA GLN A 54 -10.40 4.83 -12.21
C GLN A 54 -11.07 3.63 -11.57
N ILE A 55 -12.32 3.82 -11.14
CA ILE A 55 -13.13 2.77 -10.53
C ILE A 55 -14.26 2.40 -11.49
N ASN A 56 -14.36 1.11 -11.82
CA ASN A 56 -15.45 0.55 -12.60
C ASN A 56 -16.63 0.21 -11.67
N LEU A 57 -17.65 1.07 -11.70
CA LEU A 57 -18.84 0.98 -10.85
C LEU A 57 -19.70 -0.27 -11.14
N MET A 58 -19.70 -0.78 -12.38
CA MET A 58 -20.48 -1.97 -12.73
C MET A 58 -19.89 -3.22 -12.07
N LYS A 59 -18.57 -3.40 -12.18
CA LYS A 59 -17.83 -4.49 -11.53
C LYS A 59 -17.87 -4.40 -10.00
N LEU A 60 -18.02 -3.19 -9.45
CA LEU A 60 -18.19 -2.98 -8.01
C LEU A 60 -19.59 -3.40 -7.55
N LYS A 61 -20.63 -3.00 -8.29
CA LYS A 61 -22.02 -3.38 -8.01
C LYS A 61 -22.22 -4.90 -8.08
N GLU A 62 -21.69 -5.56 -9.11
CA GLU A 62 -21.80 -7.02 -9.26
C GLU A 62 -21.28 -7.75 -8.04
N LYS A 63 -20.13 -7.33 -7.49
CA LYS A 63 -19.56 -7.93 -6.26
C LYS A 63 -20.37 -7.65 -5.01
N ASN A 64 -20.98 -6.46 -4.90
CA ASN A 64 -21.83 -6.13 -3.77
C ASN A 64 -23.11 -6.97 -3.81
N VAL A 65 -23.71 -7.18 -4.99
CA VAL A 65 -24.84 -8.13 -5.17
C VAL A 65 -24.40 -9.56 -4.81
N THR A 66 -23.24 -10.02 -5.29
CA THR A 66 -22.76 -11.38 -4.93
C THR A 66 -22.50 -11.55 -3.44
N LEU A 67 -22.10 -10.48 -2.74
CA LEU A 67 -21.89 -10.49 -1.29
C LEU A 67 -23.22 -10.49 -0.54
N GLU A 68 -24.19 -9.70 -0.98
CA GLU A 68 -25.55 -9.67 -0.41
C GLU A 68 -26.26 -11.02 -0.58
N ASP A 69 -26.13 -11.65 -1.75
CA ASP A 69 -26.68 -12.99 -2.01
C ASP A 69 -26.05 -14.03 -1.06
N GLN A 70 -24.73 -13.99 -0.85
CA GLN A 70 -24.03 -14.86 0.10
C GLN A 70 -24.38 -14.56 1.58
N LEU A 71 -24.67 -13.30 1.92
CA LEU A 71 -25.12 -12.87 3.26
C LEU A 71 -26.57 -13.31 3.53
N MET A 72 -27.42 -13.32 2.51
CA MET A 72 -28.79 -13.84 2.61
C MET A 72 -28.79 -15.37 2.74
N GLU A 73 -27.92 -16.09 2.01
CA GLU A 73 -27.76 -17.55 2.16
C GLU A 73 -27.17 -17.97 3.52
N THR A 74 -26.32 -17.13 4.13
CA THR A 74 -25.77 -17.41 5.47
C THR A 74 -26.74 -17.09 6.60
N SER A 75 -27.80 -16.30 6.37
CA SER A 75 -28.83 -15.99 7.38
C SER A 75 -29.77 -17.17 7.69
N GLU A 76 -29.78 -18.24 6.89
CA GLU A 76 -30.52 -19.47 7.19
C GLU A 76 -29.79 -20.41 8.16
N LYS A 77 -28.58 -20.06 8.63
CA LYS A 77 -27.87 -20.86 9.65
C LYS A 77 -27.38 -19.97 10.79
N VAL A 78 -28.31 -19.60 11.67
CA VAL A 78 -28.03 -18.97 12.96
C VAL A 78 -27.20 -19.90 13.84
N GLU A 79 -26.00 -19.48 14.26
CA GLU A 79 -25.63 -19.49 15.68
C GLU A 79 -24.45 -18.54 15.97
N GLU A 80 -24.55 -17.91 17.14
CA GLU A 80 -23.73 -16.83 17.73
C GLU A 80 -22.21 -17.08 17.71
N THR A 81 -21.41 -16.00 17.65
CA THR A 81 -20.27 -15.80 18.55
C THR A 81 -19.66 -14.40 18.42
N ASP A 82 -19.09 -13.96 19.54
CA ASP A 82 -18.87 -12.59 19.99
C ASP A 82 -17.86 -11.69 19.26
N VAL A 83 -18.17 -10.40 19.39
CA VAL A 83 -17.35 -9.19 19.24
C VAL A 83 -15.84 -9.35 19.51
N ASN A 84 -15.00 -8.93 18.55
CA ASN A 84 -13.75 -8.22 18.84
C ASN A 84 -13.23 -7.42 17.64
N CYS A 85 -13.06 -6.11 17.79
CA CYS A 85 -12.41 -5.21 16.83
C CYS A 85 -11.08 -4.70 17.41
N PRO A 86 -9.91 -4.98 16.82
CA PRO A 86 -8.69 -4.28 17.18
C PRO A 86 -8.52 -2.99 16.36
N SER A 87 -8.17 -1.95 17.12
CA SER A 87 -7.94 -0.56 16.76
C SER A 87 -6.83 -0.32 15.73
N THR A 88 -7.06 0.73 14.95
CA THR A 88 -6.16 1.38 14.00
C THR A 88 -4.79 1.72 14.63
N THR A 89 -3.71 1.14 14.12
CA THR A 89 -2.34 1.59 14.43
C THR A 89 -1.75 2.24 13.18
N GLY A 90 -1.30 3.49 13.31
CA GLY A 90 -0.75 4.31 12.24
C GLY A 90 0.44 3.65 11.55
N ALA A 91 0.41 3.61 10.22
CA ALA A 91 1.48 3.07 9.41
C ALA A 91 2.62 4.08 9.30
N GLU A 92 3.66 3.92 10.12
CA GLU A 92 4.97 4.52 9.87
C GLU A 92 5.55 3.92 8.58
N LYS A 93 5.70 4.75 7.54
CA LYS A 93 6.21 4.30 6.24
C LYS A 93 7.72 4.43 6.22
N GLN A 94 8.41 3.34 6.54
CA GLN A 94 9.84 3.18 6.26
C GLN A 94 10.03 3.00 4.74
N LEU A 95 10.84 3.86 4.12
CA LEU A 95 11.14 3.80 2.69
C LEU A 95 12.51 3.14 2.51
N ARG A 96 12.53 1.85 2.10
CA ARG A 96 13.77 1.16 1.73
C ARG A 96 14.08 1.44 0.27
N VAL A 97 15.23 2.05 -0.01
CA VAL A 97 15.65 2.38 -1.38
C VAL A 97 16.78 1.43 -1.78
N SER A 98 16.51 0.59 -2.77
CA SER A 98 17.51 -0.26 -3.40
C SER A 98 17.88 0.34 -4.76
N MET A 99 19.14 0.75 -4.93
CA MET A 99 19.67 1.23 -6.20
C MET A 99 20.65 0.22 -6.78
N GLN A 100 20.50 -0.02 -8.09
CA GLN A 100 21.38 -0.85 -8.91
C GLN A 100 22.30 0.07 -9.72
N PHE A 101 23.61 -0.11 -9.61
CA PHE A 101 24.60 0.57 -10.46
C PHE A 101 25.20 -0.45 -11.45
N LEU A 102 25.27 -0.06 -12.73
CA LEU A 102 25.83 -0.83 -13.84
C LEU A 102 27.36 -0.98 -13.75
#